data_AF-A0AAE9YES8-F1
#
_entry.id   AF-A0AAE9YES8-F1
#
_cell.length_a   1.000
_cell.length_b   1.000
_cell.length_c   1.000
_cell.angle_alpha   90.00
_cell.angle_beta   90.00
_cell.angle_gamma   90.00
#
_symmetry.space_group_name_H-M   'P 1'
#
loop_
_entity.id
_entity.type
_entity.pdbx_description
1 polymer ?
#
loop_
_entity_poly.entity_id
_entity_poly.type
_entity_poly.pdbx_seq_one_letter_code
_entity_poly.pdbx_strand_id
1 'polypeptide(L)'
;MSAGLLAPVTLIRTAKGRAAILALAAITMAVEMGSLLAGAAVHVGSLPLSASLVPSLVLLVALGVPASGRPADPDRLVPFWIAMAAGLGLGFTLFSRTGDAVDMVGLIVAAANEEVVFRFAVPLVVTSALMVVRFPSRAARVVGYVVGGTWWVLLPGHQAQTDGAASLVTYIAFAVISALVVSRSRALIPMSVAHCVLNVITIAALRGDISSVGRSALSVCLLFLLVGTFAWPGDRAARRAAAAPDGSDEDLITDTVIDLRDGHRPTVQRGEEITWIAEPDRDPSASEPSEHQPSGVASPGRDPDPR
;
A
#
# COMPACT_ATOMS: atom_id res chain seq x y z
N MET A 1 21.78 19.80 20.75
CA MET A 1 21.37 18.40 20.96
C MET A 1 20.61 17.96 19.73
N SER A 2 21.29 17.29 18.80
CA SER A 2 20.70 16.83 17.55
C SER A 2 19.87 15.59 17.85
N ALA A 3 18.55 15.70 17.77
CA ALA A 3 17.65 14.56 17.81
C ALA A 3 17.92 13.72 16.55
N GLY A 4 18.75 12.69 16.70
CA GLY A 4 18.79 11.55 15.79
C GLY A 4 17.47 10.80 15.88
N LEU A 5 16.41 11.38 15.32
CA LEU A 5 15.19 10.66 14.97
C LEU A 5 15.64 9.58 13.99
N LEU A 6 15.65 8.34 14.48
CA LEU A 6 15.85 7.12 13.71
C LEU A 6 15.13 7.28 12.39
N ALA A 7 15.87 7.56 11.32
CA ALA A 7 15.30 7.54 9.98
C ALA A 7 14.70 6.15 9.84
N PRO A 8 13.37 6.02 9.62
CA PRO A 8 12.75 4.70 9.56
C PRO A 8 13.39 3.96 8.40
N VAL A 9 14.26 3.01 8.72
CA VAL A 9 14.90 2.12 7.75
C VAL A 9 13.75 1.38 7.10
N THR A 10 13.38 1.83 5.91
CA THR A 10 12.26 1.25 5.19
C THR A 10 12.72 -0.10 4.70
N LEU A 11 12.36 -1.18 5.41
CA LEU A 11 12.84 -2.55 5.14
C LEU A 11 12.70 -2.91 3.65
N ILE A 12 11.66 -2.39 3.01
CA ILE A 12 11.35 -2.56 1.58
C ILE A 12 12.47 -2.15 0.61
N ARG A 13 13.41 -1.29 1.04
CA ARG A 13 14.52 -0.80 0.19
C ARG A 13 15.62 -1.85 -0.03
N THR A 14 15.71 -2.86 0.83
CA THR A 14 16.72 -3.94 0.72
C THR A 14 16.10 -5.24 0.24
N ALA A 15 16.88 -6.10 -0.42
CA ALA A 15 16.40 -7.43 -0.83
C ALA A 15 15.97 -8.28 0.38
N LYS A 16 16.76 -8.26 1.46
CA LYS A 16 16.45 -8.96 2.72
C LYS A 16 15.16 -8.43 3.35
N GLY A 17 14.94 -7.13 3.36
CA GLY A 17 13.72 -6.56 3.91
C GLY A 17 12.50 -6.79 3.03
N ARG A 18 12.62 -6.82 1.68
CA ARG A 18 11.52 -7.29 0.81
C ARG A 18 11.14 -8.73 1.10
N ALA A 19 12.11 -9.62 1.26
CA ALA A 19 11.87 -11.01 1.64
C ALA A 19 11.18 -11.11 3.01
N ALA A 20 11.60 -10.29 4.00
CA ALA A 20 10.95 -10.23 5.30
C ALA A 20 9.50 -9.75 5.22
N ILE A 21 9.21 -8.72 4.41
CA ILE A 21 7.83 -8.22 4.18
C ILE A 21 6.97 -9.30 3.52
N LEU A 22 7.50 -10.02 2.52
CA LEU A 22 6.78 -11.12 1.89
C LEU A 22 6.52 -12.27 2.87
N ALA A 23 7.50 -12.63 3.70
CA ALA A 23 7.34 -13.65 4.72
C ALA A 23 6.28 -13.25 5.76
N LEU A 24 6.32 -12.00 6.24
CA LEU A 24 5.29 -11.47 7.15
C LEU A 24 3.90 -11.46 6.50
N ALA A 25 3.79 -11.07 5.21
CA ALA A 25 2.53 -11.14 4.49
C ALA A 25 1.99 -12.58 4.36
N ALA A 26 2.87 -13.55 4.08
CA ALA A 26 2.50 -14.96 4.04
C ALA A 26 2.02 -15.46 5.41
N ILE A 27 2.69 -15.07 6.50
CA ILE A 27 2.26 -15.37 7.88
C ILE A 27 0.90 -14.74 8.15
N THR A 28 0.72 -13.44 7.86
CA THR A 28 -0.55 -12.74 8.05
C THR A 28 -1.70 -13.43 7.31
N MET A 29 -1.49 -13.81 6.04
CA MET A 29 -2.49 -14.54 5.24
C MET A 29 -2.79 -15.93 5.81
N ALA A 30 -1.76 -16.67 6.23
CA ALA A 30 -1.93 -18.01 6.79
C ALA A 30 -2.67 -17.98 8.14
N VAL A 31 -2.36 -17.00 9.00
CA VAL A 31 -3.05 -16.80 10.28
C VAL A 31 -4.50 -16.36 10.04
N GLU A 32 -4.78 -15.51 9.04
CA GLU A 32 -6.16 -15.17 8.67
C GLU A 32 -6.95 -16.43 8.27
N MET A 33 -6.41 -17.22 7.35
CA MET A 33 -7.04 -18.46 6.90
C MET A 33 -7.26 -19.41 8.09
N GLY A 34 -6.25 -19.59 8.95
CA GLY A 34 -6.35 -20.43 10.14
C GLY A 34 -7.37 -19.92 11.15
N SER A 35 -7.49 -18.59 11.32
CA SER A 35 -8.47 -17.98 12.23
C SER A 35 -9.89 -18.23 11.77
N LEU A 36 -10.16 -18.10 10.46
CA LEU A 36 -11.45 -18.41 9.85
C LEU A 36 -11.81 -19.90 10.00
N LEU A 37 -10.84 -20.80 9.81
CA LEU A 37 -11.05 -22.25 9.91
C LEU A 37 -11.26 -22.72 11.36
N ALA A 38 -10.55 -22.13 12.32
CA ALA A 38 -10.61 -22.51 13.73
C ALA A 38 -11.67 -21.74 14.52
N GLY A 39 -12.28 -20.71 13.94
CA GLY A 39 -13.15 -19.77 14.66
C GLY A 39 -12.40 -18.98 15.74
N ALA A 40 -11.08 -18.78 15.58
CA ALA A 40 -10.26 -18.09 16.55
C ALA A 40 -10.43 -16.57 16.42
N ALA A 41 -10.70 -15.90 17.54
CA ALA A 41 -10.91 -14.46 17.59
C ALA A 41 -10.17 -13.80 18.77
N VAL A 42 -9.70 -12.59 18.54
CA VAL A 42 -9.17 -11.66 19.53
C VAL A 42 -10.23 -10.58 19.75
N HIS A 43 -10.63 -10.35 21.01
CA HIS A 43 -11.67 -9.38 21.31
C HIS A 43 -11.09 -7.99 21.57
N VAL A 44 -11.67 -6.97 20.94
CA VAL A 44 -11.42 -5.56 21.25
C VAL A 44 -12.78 -4.91 21.50
N GLY A 45 -13.08 -4.64 22.77
CA GLY A 45 -14.44 -4.30 23.18
C GLY A 45 -15.38 -5.50 22.97
N SER A 46 -16.53 -5.27 22.36
CA SER A 46 -17.50 -6.30 21.98
C SER A 46 -17.16 -6.99 20.65
N LEU A 47 -16.18 -6.48 19.90
CA LEU A 47 -15.90 -6.92 18.53
C LEU A 47 -14.93 -8.12 18.51
N PRO A 48 -15.34 -9.27 17.95
CA PRO A 48 -14.44 -10.39 17.68
C PRO A 48 -13.63 -10.09 16.41
N LEU A 49 -12.33 -9.91 16.55
CA LEU A 49 -11.40 -9.64 15.46
C LEU A 49 -10.60 -10.91 15.13
N SER A 50 -10.16 -11.06 13.88
CA SER A 50 -9.29 -12.19 13.49
C SER A 50 -7.98 -12.20 14.26
N ALA A 51 -7.42 -13.39 14.55
CA ALA A 51 -6.10 -13.51 15.16
C ALA A 51 -4.97 -13.03 14.22
N SER A 52 -5.27 -12.81 12.92
CA SER A 52 -4.35 -12.14 11.97
C SER A 52 -4.02 -10.71 12.39
N LEU A 53 -4.75 -10.13 13.34
CA LEU A 53 -4.54 -8.78 13.82
C LEU A 53 -3.09 -8.53 14.28
N VAL A 54 -2.50 -9.48 15.00
CA VAL A 54 -1.14 -9.33 15.50
C VAL A 54 -0.12 -9.26 14.35
N PRO A 55 -0.04 -10.27 13.44
CA PRO A 55 0.90 -10.20 12.34
C PRO A 55 0.59 -9.07 11.33
N SER A 56 -0.67 -8.65 11.17
CA SER A 56 -1.03 -7.53 10.29
C SER A 56 -0.54 -6.18 10.83
N LEU A 57 -0.64 -5.93 12.14
CA LEU A 57 -0.07 -4.73 12.76
C LEU A 57 1.45 -4.70 12.67
N VAL A 58 2.11 -5.85 12.91
CA VAL A 58 3.57 -5.97 12.72
C VAL A 58 3.96 -5.66 11.28
N LEU A 59 3.21 -6.19 10.31
CA LEU A 59 3.43 -5.92 8.89
C LEU A 59 3.24 -4.43 8.55
N LEU A 60 2.20 -3.79 9.09
CA LEU A 60 1.95 -2.36 8.88
C LEU A 60 3.10 -1.50 9.44
N VAL A 61 3.60 -1.83 10.64
CA VAL A 61 4.76 -1.16 11.24
C VAL A 61 6.01 -1.40 10.39
N ALA A 62 6.23 -2.61 9.90
CA ALA A 62 7.36 -2.96 9.05
C ALA A 62 7.34 -2.24 7.69
N LEU A 63 6.15 -1.96 7.16
CA LEU A 63 5.97 -1.13 5.96
C LEU A 63 6.32 0.34 6.22
N GLY A 64 5.99 0.86 7.41
CA GLY A 64 6.32 2.22 7.84
C GLY A 64 5.65 3.33 7.02
N VAL A 65 6.34 4.47 6.87
CA VAL A 65 5.86 5.67 6.14
C VAL A 65 5.31 5.37 4.73
N PRO A 66 5.89 4.46 3.92
CA PRO A 66 5.30 4.08 2.63
C PRO A 66 3.84 3.62 2.68
N ALA A 67 3.36 3.08 3.81
CA ALA A 67 1.96 2.66 3.97
C ALA A 67 0.98 3.84 4.00
N SER A 68 1.45 5.07 4.25
CA SER A 68 0.65 6.30 4.09
C SER A 68 0.30 6.59 2.63
N GLY A 69 1.04 5.97 1.71
CA GLY A 69 0.89 6.14 0.29
C GLY A 69 1.34 7.49 -0.26
N ARG A 70 1.23 7.63 -1.58
CA ARG A 70 1.57 8.83 -2.35
C ARG A 70 0.27 9.41 -2.91
N PRO A 71 -0.19 10.58 -2.43
CA PRO A 71 -1.37 11.21 -3.00
C PRO A 71 -1.11 11.56 -4.47
N ALA A 72 -2.14 11.36 -5.30
CA ALA A 72 -2.14 11.82 -6.68
C ALA A 72 -2.30 13.35 -6.76
N ASP A 73 -3.05 13.91 -5.80
CA ASP A 73 -3.29 15.35 -5.66
C ASP A 73 -3.05 15.76 -4.19
N PRO A 74 -1.90 16.37 -3.87
CA PRO A 74 -1.57 16.82 -2.51
C PRO A 74 -2.56 17.86 -1.97
N ASP A 75 -3.18 18.68 -2.81
CA ASP A 75 -4.11 19.72 -2.38
C ASP A 75 -5.41 19.11 -1.82
N ARG A 76 -5.73 17.87 -2.23
CA ARG A 76 -6.87 17.10 -1.71
C ARG A 76 -6.56 16.36 -0.42
N LEU A 77 -5.31 16.33 0.03
CA LEU A 77 -4.90 15.60 1.23
C LEU A 77 -5.51 16.23 2.50
N VAL A 78 -5.53 17.56 2.58
CA VAL A 78 -6.13 18.31 3.71
C VAL A 78 -7.64 18.04 3.81
N PRO A 79 -8.46 18.26 2.77
CA PRO A 79 -9.90 17.98 2.86
C PRO A 79 -10.17 16.48 3.08
N PHE A 80 -9.34 15.58 2.55
CA PHE A 80 -9.41 14.15 2.87
C PHE A 80 -9.28 13.90 4.38
N TRP A 81 -8.20 14.40 5.02
CA TRP A 81 -7.99 14.17 6.44
C TRP A 81 -8.99 14.87 7.34
N ILE A 82 -9.49 16.06 6.96
CA ILE A 82 -10.58 16.72 7.67
C ILE A 82 -11.84 15.84 7.65
N ALA A 83 -12.22 15.30 6.48
CA ALA A 83 -13.36 14.41 6.38
C ALA A 83 -13.17 13.12 7.18
N MET A 84 -11.96 12.54 7.18
CA MET A 84 -11.63 11.37 7.99
C MET A 84 -11.76 11.67 9.49
N ALA A 85 -11.18 12.77 9.95
CA ALA A 85 -11.24 13.19 11.35
C ALA A 85 -12.69 13.45 11.79
N ALA A 86 -13.50 14.09 10.94
CA ALA A 86 -14.91 14.30 11.20
C ALA A 86 -15.69 12.98 11.30
N GLY A 87 -15.45 12.03 10.39
CA GLY A 87 -16.07 10.71 10.42
C GLY A 87 -15.69 9.90 11.66
N LEU A 88 -14.41 9.93 12.05
CA LEU A 88 -13.94 9.30 13.29
C LEU A 88 -14.54 9.98 14.53
N GLY A 89 -14.58 11.31 14.57
CA GLY A 89 -15.16 12.07 15.66
C GLY A 89 -16.66 11.81 15.83
N LEU A 90 -17.39 11.68 14.72
CA LEU A 90 -18.78 11.23 14.71
C LEU A 90 -18.89 9.82 15.30
N GLY A 91 -18.04 8.88 14.86
CA GLY A 91 -17.98 7.52 15.40
C GLY A 91 -17.77 7.51 16.91
N PHE A 92 -16.74 8.18 17.41
CA PHE A 92 -16.49 8.31 18.84
C PHE A 92 -17.70 8.90 19.59
N THR A 93 -18.36 9.91 19.03
CA THR A 93 -19.54 10.52 19.65
C THR A 93 -20.70 9.53 19.73
N LEU A 94 -21.01 8.81 18.65
CA LEU A 94 -22.10 7.83 18.60
C LEU A 94 -21.86 6.66 19.56
N PHE A 95 -20.66 6.09 19.53
CA PHE A 95 -20.30 4.95 20.37
C PHE A 95 -20.16 5.33 21.85
N SER A 96 -19.65 6.54 22.16
CA SER A 96 -19.57 6.99 23.56
C SER A 96 -20.94 7.21 24.18
N ARG A 97 -21.93 7.66 23.40
CA ARG A 97 -23.32 7.84 23.87
C ARG A 97 -23.98 6.53 24.32
N THR A 98 -23.57 5.39 23.76
CA THR A 98 -24.11 4.07 24.10
C THR A 98 -23.24 3.29 25.08
N GLY A 99 -22.11 3.86 25.53
CA GLY A 99 -21.16 3.17 26.41
C GLY A 99 -20.14 2.28 25.69
N ASP A 100 -20.13 2.30 24.36
CA ASP A 100 -19.36 1.38 23.50
C ASP A 100 -18.10 2.06 22.92
N ALA A 101 -17.53 3.06 23.59
CA ALA A 101 -16.40 3.83 23.05
C ALA A 101 -15.18 2.95 22.67
N VAL A 102 -15.00 1.80 23.35
CA VAL A 102 -13.95 0.83 23.05
C VAL A 102 -14.18 0.14 21.70
N ASP A 103 -15.43 -0.04 21.28
CA ASP A 103 -15.75 -0.65 19.99
C ASP A 103 -15.32 0.26 18.83
N MET A 104 -15.24 1.57 19.03
CA MET A 104 -14.65 2.48 18.05
C MET A 104 -13.15 2.18 17.82
N VAL A 105 -12.41 1.87 18.90
CA VAL A 105 -11.02 1.40 18.78
C VAL A 105 -10.98 0.06 18.07
N GLY A 106 -11.90 -0.85 18.40
CA GLY A 106 -12.07 -2.12 17.71
C GLY A 106 -12.31 -1.95 16.21
N LEU A 107 -13.16 -1.00 15.79
CA LEU A 107 -13.43 -0.71 14.38
C LEU A 107 -12.21 -0.15 13.64
N ILE A 108 -11.43 0.72 14.27
CA ILE A 108 -10.19 1.26 13.67
C ILE A 108 -9.21 0.12 13.41
N VAL A 109 -9.02 -0.72 14.42
CA VAL A 109 -8.07 -1.83 14.38
C VAL A 109 -8.54 -2.94 13.44
N ALA A 110 -9.84 -3.22 13.39
CA ALA A 110 -10.46 -4.13 12.43
C ALA A 110 -10.24 -3.66 10.99
N ALA A 111 -10.55 -2.39 10.70
CA ALA A 111 -10.37 -1.82 9.37
C ALA A 111 -8.90 -1.86 8.93
N ALA A 112 -7.97 -1.53 9.83
CA ALA A 112 -6.54 -1.64 9.55
C ALA A 112 -6.12 -3.10 9.26
N ASN A 113 -6.58 -4.06 10.07
CA ASN A 113 -6.31 -5.47 9.84
C ASN A 113 -6.83 -5.92 8.46
N GLU A 114 -8.08 -5.61 8.14
CA GLU A 114 -8.70 -6.02 6.87
C GLU A 114 -8.00 -5.39 5.65
N GLU A 115 -7.61 -4.13 5.72
CA GLU A 115 -6.87 -3.51 4.61
C GLU A 115 -5.47 -4.13 4.45
N VAL A 116 -4.76 -4.38 5.54
CA VAL A 116 -3.45 -5.04 5.48
C VAL A 116 -3.57 -6.47 4.95
N VAL A 117 -4.56 -7.24 5.38
CA VAL A 117 -4.76 -8.63 4.94
C VAL A 117 -5.19 -8.66 3.47
N PHE A 118 -6.29 -8.01 3.13
CA PHE A 118 -6.98 -8.24 1.86
C PHE A 118 -6.51 -7.31 0.73
N ARG A 119 -5.93 -6.13 1.04
CA ARG A 119 -5.44 -5.19 0.01
C ARG A 119 -3.92 -5.21 -0.13
N PHE A 120 -3.22 -5.85 0.80
CA PHE A 120 -1.77 -5.99 0.73
C PHE A 120 -1.28 -7.43 0.82
N ALA A 121 -1.51 -8.15 1.92
CA ALA A 121 -0.90 -9.45 2.16
C ALA A 121 -1.35 -10.51 1.14
N VAL A 122 -2.66 -10.68 0.95
CA VAL A 122 -3.22 -11.64 -0.02
C VAL A 122 -2.77 -11.30 -1.45
N PRO A 123 -2.94 -10.06 -1.97
CA PRO A 123 -2.47 -9.73 -3.30
C PRO A 123 -0.97 -9.97 -3.49
N LEU A 124 -0.15 -9.62 -2.49
CA LEU A 124 1.29 -9.82 -2.54
C LEU A 124 1.66 -11.30 -2.65
N VAL A 125 1.15 -12.12 -1.73
CA VAL A 125 1.49 -13.55 -1.66
C VAL A 125 1.03 -14.28 -2.92
N VAL A 126 -0.19 -14.01 -3.38
CA VAL A 126 -0.74 -14.61 -4.61
C VAL A 126 0.07 -14.18 -5.84
N THR A 127 0.38 -12.88 -5.96
CA THR A 127 1.20 -12.37 -7.08
C THR A 127 2.58 -13.02 -7.08
N SER A 128 3.25 -13.08 -5.93
CA SER A 128 4.57 -13.69 -5.80
C SER A 128 4.54 -15.18 -6.14
N ALA A 129 3.54 -15.93 -5.66
CA ALA A 129 3.39 -17.35 -5.98
C ALA A 129 3.18 -17.58 -7.48
N LEU A 130 2.35 -16.77 -8.13
CA LEU A 130 2.13 -16.83 -9.58
C LEU A 130 3.40 -16.49 -10.37
N MET A 131 4.18 -15.51 -9.90
CA MET A 131 5.44 -15.15 -10.55
C MET A 131 6.51 -16.25 -10.42
N VAL A 132 6.53 -17.01 -9.32
CA VAL A 132 7.42 -18.17 -9.17
C VAL A 132 7.16 -19.22 -10.25
N VAL A 133 5.89 -19.41 -10.65
CA VAL A 133 5.51 -20.30 -11.76
C VAL A 133 5.52 -19.61 -13.13
N ARG A 134 6.23 -18.48 -13.25
CA ARG A 134 6.44 -17.70 -14.49
C ARG A 134 5.17 -17.13 -15.10
N PHE A 135 4.13 -16.89 -14.29
CA PHE A 135 2.94 -16.18 -14.75
C PHE A 135 3.28 -14.71 -15.06
N PRO A 136 2.71 -14.09 -16.11
CA PRO A 136 3.00 -12.69 -16.46
C PRO A 136 2.71 -11.74 -15.29
N SER A 137 3.69 -10.93 -14.90
CA SER A 137 3.64 -10.12 -13.68
C SER A 137 2.43 -9.18 -13.61
N ARG A 138 2.03 -8.58 -14.74
CA ARG A 138 0.84 -7.73 -14.82
C ARG A 138 -0.44 -8.50 -14.54
N ALA A 139 -0.58 -9.71 -15.11
CA ALA A 139 -1.74 -10.55 -14.89
C ALA A 139 -1.75 -11.12 -13.46
N ALA A 140 -0.59 -11.53 -12.94
CA ALA A 140 -0.42 -12.02 -11.56
C ALA A 140 -0.94 -11.00 -10.53
N ARG A 141 -0.60 -9.72 -10.71
CA ARG A 141 -1.09 -8.63 -9.84
C ARG A 141 -2.61 -8.49 -9.87
N VAL A 142 -3.20 -8.51 -11.06
CA VAL A 142 -4.66 -8.44 -11.23
C VAL A 142 -5.32 -9.61 -10.51
N VAL A 143 -4.81 -10.83 -10.71
CA VAL A 143 -5.31 -12.02 -10.02
C VAL A 143 -5.18 -11.88 -8.50
N GLY A 144 -4.04 -11.39 -7.99
CA GLY A 144 -3.85 -11.16 -6.55
C GLY A 144 -4.90 -10.22 -5.95
N TYR A 145 -5.20 -9.10 -6.61
CA TYR A 145 -6.25 -8.18 -6.17
C TYR A 145 -7.66 -8.75 -6.31
N VAL A 146 -7.93 -9.52 -7.36
CA VAL A 146 -9.21 -10.22 -7.53
C VAL A 146 -9.41 -11.22 -6.40
N VAL A 147 -8.40 -12.04 -6.09
CA VAL A 147 -8.46 -13.02 -4.99
C VAL A 147 -8.69 -12.32 -3.64
N GLY A 148 -7.93 -11.25 -3.35
CA GLY A 148 -8.09 -10.48 -2.12
C GLY A 148 -9.49 -9.86 -1.98
N GLY A 149 -10.00 -9.24 -3.05
CA GLY A 149 -11.33 -8.64 -3.07
C GLY A 149 -12.45 -9.67 -2.96
N THR A 150 -12.36 -10.79 -3.70
CA THR A 150 -13.33 -11.88 -3.62
C THR A 150 -13.36 -12.50 -2.23
N TRP A 151 -12.22 -12.80 -1.64
CA TRP A 151 -12.17 -13.33 -0.27
C TRP A 151 -12.80 -12.35 0.72
N TRP A 152 -12.43 -11.06 0.65
CA TRP A 152 -13.00 -10.05 1.53
C TRP A 152 -14.54 -9.97 1.42
N VAL A 153 -15.10 -9.95 0.22
CA VAL A 153 -16.57 -9.94 0.03
C VAL A 153 -17.22 -11.19 0.63
N LEU A 154 -16.55 -12.35 0.56
CA LEU A 154 -17.07 -13.63 1.05
C LEU A 154 -16.90 -13.84 2.56
N LEU A 155 -16.32 -12.89 3.29
CA LEU A 155 -16.22 -13.01 4.75
C LEU A 155 -17.61 -13.15 5.38
N PRO A 156 -17.80 -14.04 6.37
CA PRO A 156 -19.10 -14.27 7.00
C PRO A 156 -19.78 -13.00 7.50
N GLY A 157 -18.99 -12.08 8.10
CA GLY A 157 -19.50 -10.80 8.57
C GLY A 157 -20.02 -9.88 7.46
N HIS A 158 -19.46 -9.95 6.25
CA HIS A 158 -19.92 -9.18 5.10
C HIS A 158 -21.11 -9.81 4.42
N GLN A 159 -21.13 -11.16 4.34
CA GLN A 159 -22.28 -11.89 3.85
C GLN A 159 -23.52 -11.62 4.72
N ALA A 160 -23.36 -11.57 6.05
CA ALA A 160 -24.43 -11.22 6.98
C ALA A 160 -24.94 -9.78 6.85
N GLN A 161 -24.18 -8.88 6.22
CA GLN A 161 -24.56 -7.48 5.97
C GLN A 161 -25.09 -7.27 4.54
N THR A 162 -25.16 -8.32 3.75
CA THR A 162 -25.52 -8.27 2.32
C THR A 162 -26.93 -8.81 2.09
N ASP A 163 -27.94 -8.02 2.45
CA ASP A 163 -29.36 -8.42 2.31
C ASP A 163 -29.95 -8.24 0.89
N GLY A 164 -29.12 -8.31 -0.17
CA GLY A 164 -29.59 -8.22 -1.55
C GLY A 164 -28.55 -7.76 -2.57
N ALA A 165 -28.99 -7.63 -3.83
CA ALA A 165 -28.10 -7.26 -4.93
C ALA A 165 -27.47 -5.86 -4.76
N ALA A 166 -28.24 -4.89 -4.26
CA ALA A 166 -27.76 -3.51 -4.11
C ALA A 166 -26.66 -3.37 -3.04
N SER A 167 -26.79 -4.07 -1.90
CA SER A 167 -25.74 -4.13 -0.87
C SER A 167 -24.52 -4.86 -1.41
N LEU A 168 -24.70 -5.98 -2.12
CA LEU A 168 -23.59 -6.73 -2.71
C LEU A 168 -22.79 -5.88 -3.71
N VAL A 169 -23.46 -5.13 -4.59
CA VAL A 169 -22.80 -4.23 -5.54
C VAL A 169 -21.99 -3.17 -4.82
N THR A 170 -22.45 -2.66 -3.68
CA THR A 170 -21.70 -1.68 -2.89
C THR A 170 -20.42 -2.28 -2.30
N TYR A 171 -20.49 -3.51 -1.78
CA TYR A 171 -19.33 -4.25 -1.29
C TYR A 171 -18.31 -4.55 -2.39
N ILE A 172 -18.79 -5.00 -3.56
CA ILE A 172 -17.92 -5.24 -4.72
C ILE A 172 -17.27 -3.93 -5.18
N ALA A 173 -18.03 -2.84 -5.28
CA ALA A 173 -17.51 -1.54 -5.67
C ALA A 173 -16.42 -1.06 -4.69
N PHE A 174 -16.64 -1.23 -3.38
CA PHE A 174 -15.64 -0.94 -2.36
C PHE A 174 -14.37 -1.79 -2.51
N ALA A 175 -14.52 -3.11 -2.70
CA ALA A 175 -13.39 -4.01 -2.91
C ALA A 175 -12.55 -3.62 -4.14
N VAL A 176 -13.21 -3.26 -5.24
CA VAL A 176 -12.54 -2.79 -6.47
C VAL A 176 -11.84 -1.45 -6.24
N ILE A 177 -12.53 -0.46 -5.67
CA ILE A 177 -11.97 0.88 -5.46
C ILE A 177 -10.79 0.84 -4.49
N SER A 178 -10.91 0.10 -3.37
CA SER A 178 -9.82 -0.06 -2.40
C SER A 178 -8.59 -0.72 -3.02
N ALA A 179 -8.77 -1.78 -3.82
CA ALA A 179 -7.70 -2.39 -4.59
C ALA A 179 -7.05 -1.40 -5.57
N LEU A 180 -7.85 -0.62 -6.30
CA LEU A 180 -7.34 0.42 -7.22
C LEU A 180 -6.56 1.52 -6.51
N VAL A 181 -7.01 1.95 -5.33
CA VAL A 181 -6.32 2.95 -4.52
C VAL A 181 -4.99 2.40 -4.03
N VAL A 182 -5.00 1.27 -3.33
CA VAL A 182 -3.79 0.68 -2.75
C VAL A 182 -2.78 0.28 -3.83
N SER A 183 -3.24 -0.29 -4.94
CA SER A 183 -2.35 -0.67 -6.05
C SER A 183 -1.63 0.51 -6.70
N ARG A 184 -2.25 1.70 -6.70
CA ARG A 184 -1.74 2.90 -7.38
C ARG A 184 -0.99 3.88 -6.48
N SER A 185 -1.31 3.89 -5.19
CA SER A 185 -0.78 4.89 -4.27
C SER A 185 -0.10 4.30 -3.05
N ARG A 186 -0.25 3.00 -2.78
CA ARG A 186 0.23 2.35 -1.54
C ARG A 186 -0.43 2.90 -0.28
N ALA A 187 -1.57 3.59 -0.41
CA ALA A 187 -2.27 4.29 0.67
C ALA A 187 -3.06 3.36 1.60
N LEU A 188 -2.38 2.40 2.24
CA LEU A 188 -2.99 1.47 3.19
C LEU A 188 -3.54 2.19 4.43
N ILE A 189 -2.82 3.17 4.98
CA ILE A 189 -3.28 3.91 6.16
C ILE A 189 -4.52 4.77 5.81
N PRO A 190 -4.49 5.63 4.77
CA PRO A 190 -5.70 6.35 4.34
C PRO A 190 -6.88 5.43 4.03
N MET A 191 -6.62 4.28 3.37
CA MET A 191 -7.66 3.29 3.07
C MET A 191 -8.26 2.69 4.35
N SER A 192 -7.43 2.34 5.34
CA SER A 192 -7.88 1.79 6.63
C SER A 192 -8.77 2.78 7.38
N VAL A 193 -8.40 4.06 7.37
CA VAL A 193 -9.19 5.11 8.01
C VAL A 193 -10.51 5.33 7.27
N ALA A 194 -10.49 5.39 5.94
CA ALA A 194 -11.70 5.50 5.14
C ALA A 194 -12.64 4.29 5.33
N HIS A 195 -12.08 3.08 5.38
CA HIS A 195 -12.84 1.87 5.70
C HIS A 195 -13.48 1.97 7.10
N CYS A 196 -12.73 2.37 8.12
CA CYS A 196 -13.29 2.59 9.46
C CYS A 196 -14.47 3.58 9.43
N VAL A 197 -14.33 4.70 8.71
CA VAL A 197 -15.41 5.69 8.55
C VAL A 197 -16.62 5.11 7.81
N LEU A 198 -16.44 4.24 6.81
CA LEU A 198 -17.56 3.52 6.18
C LEU A 198 -18.27 2.57 7.14
N ASN A 199 -17.53 1.92 8.03
CA ASN A 199 -18.12 1.07 9.07
C ASN A 199 -18.95 1.91 10.04
N VAL A 200 -18.45 3.07 10.46
CA VAL A 200 -19.21 4.03 11.29
C VAL A 200 -20.50 4.47 10.58
N ILE A 201 -20.41 4.87 9.31
CA ILE A 201 -21.59 5.28 8.50
C ILE A 201 -22.60 4.14 8.39
N THR A 202 -22.12 2.91 8.18
CA THR A 202 -22.97 1.72 8.06
C THR A 202 -23.66 1.41 9.38
N ILE A 203 -22.94 1.42 10.49
CA ILE A 203 -23.49 1.15 11.82
C ILE A 203 -24.49 2.23 12.22
N ALA A 204 -24.19 3.51 11.97
CA ALA A 204 -25.12 4.61 12.21
C ALA A 204 -26.44 4.41 11.45
N ALA A 205 -26.37 3.95 10.20
CA ALA A 205 -27.57 3.66 9.42
C ALA A 205 -28.34 2.44 9.97
N LEU A 206 -27.63 1.39 10.39
CA LEU A 206 -28.26 0.19 10.99
C LEU A 206 -28.93 0.49 12.34
N ARG A 207 -28.37 1.43 13.11
CA ARG A 207 -28.96 1.93 14.36
C ARG A 207 -30.12 2.92 14.14
N GLY A 208 -30.33 3.38 12.90
CA GLY A 208 -31.37 4.36 12.56
C GLY A 208 -30.96 5.82 12.81
N ASP A 209 -29.69 6.09 13.12
CA ASP A 209 -29.17 7.45 13.35
C ASP A 209 -29.10 8.27 12.05
N ILE A 210 -28.98 7.60 10.90
CA ILE A 210 -29.02 8.22 9.56
C ILE A 210 -29.91 7.42 8.61
N SER A 211 -30.47 8.10 7.60
CA SER A 211 -31.27 7.45 6.57
C SER A 211 -30.42 6.58 5.64
N SER A 212 -31.05 5.62 4.96
CA SER A 212 -30.40 4.80 3.93
C SER A 212 -29.83 5.64 2.78
N VAL A 213 -30.53 6.71 2.40
CA VAL A 213 -30.07 7.69 1.40
C VAL A 213 -28.84 8.44 1.92
N GLY A 214 -28.85 8.88 3.18
CA GLY A 214 -27.71 9.52 3.83
C GLY A 214 -26.48 8.62 3.87
N ARG A 215 -26.66 7.33 4.21
CA ARG A 215 -25.62 6.30 4.16
C ARG A 215 -24.99 6.22 2.77
N SER A 216 -25.81 6.03 1.74
CA SER A 216 -25.33 5.93 0.36
C SER A 216 -24.61 7.19 -0.12
N ALA A 217 -25.16 8.37 0.17
CA ALA A 217 -24.54 9.65 -0.20
C ALA A 217 -23.16 9.84 0.47
N LEU A 218 -23.06 9.59 1.77
CA LEU A 218 -21.81 9.69 2.52
C LEU A 218 -20.78 8.68 2.02
N SER A 219 -21.17 7.41 1.79
CA SER A 219 -20.28 6.40 1.23
C SER A 219 -19.75 6.78 -0.14
N VAL A 220 -20.60 7.29 -1.03
CA VAL A 220 -20.21 7.75 -2.37
C VAL A 220 -19.24 8.94 -2.26
N CYS A 221 -19.56 9.95 -1.45
CA CYS A 221 -18.67 11.09 -1.22
C CYS A 221 -17.28 10.66 -0.71
N LEU A 222 -17.24 9.73 0.24
CA LEU A 222 -15.99 9.21 0.79
C LEU A 222 -15.16 8.47 -0.27
N LEU A 223 -15.80 7.64 -1.09
CA LEU A 223 -15.13 6.92 -2.18
C LEU A 223 -14.59 7.89 -3.24
N PHE A 224 -15.36 8.92 -3.60
CA PHE A 224 -14.89 9.97 -4.51
C PHE A 224 -13.71 10.75 -3.94
N LEU A 225 -13.72 11.06 -2.65
CA LEU A 225 -12.62 11.76 -1.98
C LEU A 225 -11.36 10.89 -1.96
N LEU A 226 -11.49 9.60 -1.66
CA LEU A 226 -10.40 8.65 -1.66
C LEU A 226 -9.80 8.47 -3.07
N VAL A 227 -10.64 8.23 -4.08
CA VAL A 227 -10.19 8.11 -5.48
C VAL A 227 -9.58 9.42 -5.95
N GLY A 228 -10.24 10.54 -5.69
CA GLY A 228 -9.78 11.87 -6.06
C GLY A 228 -8.43 12.23 -5.46
N THR A 229 -8.13 11.77 -4.24
CA THR A 229 -6.88 12.09 -3.54
C THR A 229 -5.75 11.14 -3.93
N PHE A 230 -6.01 9.84 -4.08
CA PHE A 230 -4.97 8.82 -4.21
C PHE A 230 -4.92 8.10 -5.56
N ALA A 231 -6.04 8.01 -6.28
CA ALA A 231 -6.16 7.19 -7.49
C ALA A 231 -6.53 8.00 -8.75
N TRP A 232 -6.66 9.32 -8.67
CA TRP A 232 -7.13 10.15 -9.78
C TRP A 232 -6.20 10.01 -11.01
N PRO A 233 -6.75 9.88 -12.24
CA PRO A 233 -5.93 9.68 -13.44
C PRO A 233 -5.24 10.96 -13.93
N GLY A 234 -5.77 12.14 -13.58
CA GLY A 234 -5.57 13.41 -14.29
C GLY A 234 -4.11 13.84 -14.49
N ASP A 235 -3.24 13.54 -13.53
CA ASP A 235 -1.86 14.03 -13.56
C ASP A 235 -0.83 12.97 -13.97
N ARG A 236 -1.22 11.69 -13.97
CA ARG A 236 -0.27 10.62 -14.31
C ARG A 236 -0.03 10.56 -15.82
N ALA A 237 -1.02 10.85 -16.66
CA ALA A 237 -0.82 10.89 -18.11
C ALA A 237 0.08 12.05 -18.55
N ALA A 238 -0.07 13.22 -17.92
CA ALA A 238 0.79 14.39 -18.17
C ALA A 238 2.21 14.20 -17.64
N ARG A 239 2.38 13.61 -16.44
CA ARG A 239 3.71 13.24 -15.91
C ARG A 239 4.37 12.12 -16.72
N ARG A 240 3.62 11.12 -17.18
CA ARG A 240 4.10 10.08 -18.11
C ARG A 240 4.54 10.67 -19.46
N ALA A 241 3.78 11.63 -20.00
CA ALA A 241 4.14 12.31 -21.25
C ALA A 241 5.34 13.26 -21.10
N ALA A 242 5.51 13.88 -19.93
CA ALA A 242 6.67 14.73 -19.63
C ALA A 242 7.94 13.92 -19.28
N ALA A 243 7.78 12.71 -18.74
CA ALA A 243 8.88 11.80 -18.41
C ALA A 243 9.34 10.93 -19.60
N ALA A 244 8.59 10.87 -20.70
CA ALA A 244 8.91 10.06 -21.87
C ALA A 244 8.83 10.85 -23.19
N PRO A 245 9.94 11.47 -23.63
CA PRO A 245 10.09 11.87 -25.03
C PRO A 245 10.27 10.67 -25.98
N ASP A 246 10.71 9.52 -25.47
CA ASP A 246 11.24 8.41 -26.26
C ASP A 246 10.61 7.03 -25.97
N GLY A 247 9.39 7.02 -25.41
CA GLY A 247 8.50 5.85 -25.46
C GLY A 247 8.92 4.63 -24.63
N SER A 248 9.73 4.81 -23.58
CA SER A 248 9.98 3.71 -22.63
C SER A 248 8.75 3.47 -21.74
N ASP A 249 8.22 2.26 -21.80
CA ASP A 249 7.01 1.77 -21.12
C ASP A 249 7.28 1.53 -19.61
N GLU A 250 8.07 2.40 -18.98
CA GLU A 250 8.82 2.10 -17.75
C GLU A 250 8.09 2.35 -16.43
N ASP A 251 6.95 3.03 -16.42
CA ASP A 251 6.39 3.57 -15.17
C ASP A 251 5.25 2.73 -14.54
N LEU A 252 4.95 1.55 -15.10
CA LEU A 252 3.94 0.64 -14.52
C LEU A 252 4.50 -0.24 -13.38
N ILE A 253 5.82 -0.26 -13.19
CA ILE A 253 6.51 -1.17 -12.26
C ILE A 253 6.87 -0.47 -10.93
N THR A 254 7.10 0.84 -10.96
CA THR A 254 7.48 1.71 -9.82
C THR A 254 6.31 2.18 -8.96
N ASP A 255 5.07 2.10 -9.47
CA ASP A 255 3.86 2.63 -8.83
C ASP A 255 3.17 1.65 -7.86
N THR A 256 3.64 0.40 -7.76
CA THR A 256 3.01 -0.62 -6.91
C THR A 256 3.71 -0.79 -5.56
N VAL A 257 3.02 -1.39 -4.58
CA VAL A 257 3.48 -1.48 -3.18
C VAL A 257 4.80 -2.22 -3.03
N ILE A 258 5.20 -3.07 -3.98
CA ILE A 258 6.50 -3.75 -3.97
C ILE A 258 7.04 -3.80 -5.40
N ASP A 259 8.25 -3.27 -5.55
CA ASP A 259 9.09 -3.54 -6.72
C ASP A 259 9.64 -4.97 -6.61
N LEU A 260 9.13 -5.87 -7.45
CA LEU A 260 9.48 -7.29 -7.48
C LEU A 260 10.68 -7.58 -8.41
N ARG A 261 11.44 -6.57 -8.87
CA ARG A 261 12.57 -6.73 -9.81
C ARG A 261 13.83 -7.41 -9.25
N ASP A 262 13.75 -8.16 -8.16
CA ASP A 262 14.91 -8.86 -7.55
C ASP A 262 16.17 -7.97 -7.35
N GLY A 263 16.02 -6.65 -7.23
CA GLY A 263 17.15 -5.73 -7.10
C GLY A 263 17.91 -5.42 -8.40
N HIS A 264 17.39 -5.79 -9.57
CA HIS A 264 17.92 -5.30 -10.84
C HIS A 264 17.65 -3.80 -10.94
N ARG A 265 18.72 -3.03 -11.16
CA ARG A 265 18.61 -1.60 -11.48
C ARG A 265 17.71 -1.46 -12.72
N PRO A 266 16.89 -0.40 -12.81
CA PRO A 266 16.15 -0.13 -14.02
C PRO A 266 17.13 -0.04 -15.20
N THR A 267 16.89 -0.86 -16.23
CA THR A 267 17.72 -0.90 -17.43
C THR A 267 16.84 -0.85 -18.66
N VAL A 268 17.23 -0.01 -19.62
CA VAL A 268 16.71 -0.07 -20.98
C VAL A 268 17.64 -0.95 -21.79
N GLN A 269 17.12 -2.00 -22.42
CA GLN A 269 17.88 -2.78 -23.39
C GLN A 269 17.46 -2.37 -24.81
N ARG A 270 18.41 -1.83 -25.58
CA ARG A 270 18.23 -1.46 -27.00
C ARG A 270 19.21 -2.30 -27.84
N GLY A 271 18.72 -3.40 -28.41
CA GLY A 271 19.59 -4.35 -29.12
C GLY A 271 20.52 -5.09 -28.14
N GLU A 272 21.83 -5.04 -28.38
CA GLU A 272 22.85 -5.61 -27.48
C GLU A 272 23.26 -4.65 -26.34
N GLU A 273 22.78 -3.41 -26.35
CA GLU A 273 23.19 -2.38 -25.40
C GLU A 273 22.23 -2.30 -24.19
N ILE A 274 22.79 -2.28 -22.98
CA ILE A 274 22.07 -2.15 -21.71
C ILE A 274 22.41 -0.78 -21.09
N THR A 275 21.42 0.11 -20.99
CA THR A 275 21.54 1.43 -20.36
C THR A 275 20.94 1.41 -18.97
N TRP A 276 21.73 1.73 -17.94
CA TRP A 276 21.28 1.81 -16.55
C TRP A 276 20.63 3.17 -16.27
N ILE A 277 19.41 3.19 -15.74
CA ILE A 277 18.71 4.42 -15.37
C ILE A 277 19.13 4.83 -13.95
N ALA A 278 19.52 6.09 -13.79
CA ALA A 278 19.90 6.65 -12.50
C ALA A 278 18.69 6.74 -11.56
N GLU A 279 18.90 6.42 -10.28
CA GLU A 279 17.88 6.65 -9.24
C GLU A 279 17.64 8.16 -9.07
N PRO A 280 16.38 8.61 -8.92
CA PRO A 280 16.04 10.04 -8.86
C PRO A 280 16.59 10.79 -7.63
N ASP A 281 17.23 10.11 -6.68
CA ASP A 281 17.81 10.70 -5.46
C ASP A 281 19.36 10.62 -5.39
N ARG A 282 20.05 10.17 -6.45
CA ARG A 282 21.51 10.33 -6.52
C ARG A 282 21.84 11.64 -7.23
N ASP A 283 22.15 12.65 -6.43
CA ASP A 283 22.82 13.85 -6.91
C ASP A 283 24.10 13.44 -7.67
N PRO A 284 24.18 13.69 -8.99
CA PRO A 284 25.35 13.33 -9.79
C PRO A 284 26.59 14.16 -9.41
N SER A 285 26.44 15.18 -8.56
CA SER A 285 27.55 15.98 -8.04
C SER A 285 28.28 15.36 -6.85
N ALA A 286 27.78 14.27 -6.27
CA ALA A 286 28.51 13.45 -5.31
C ALA A 286 29.47 12.50 -6.05
N SER A 287 30.37 13.08 -6.85
CA SER A 287 31.54 12.38 -7.35
C SER A 287 32.42 11.96 -6.18
N GLU A 288 32.88 10.71 -6.23
CA GLU A 288 33.86 10.16 -5.29
C GLU A 288 35.06 11.12 -5.17
N PRO A 289 35.64 11.30 -3.97
CA PRO A 289 36.88 12.07 -3.84
C PRO A 289 37.96 11.36 -4.67
N SER A 290 38.36 12.04 -5.75
CA SER A 290 39.50 11.68 -6.60
C SER A 290 40.68 11.24 -5.75
N GLU A 291 41.08 9.98 -5.87
CA GLU A 291 42.32 9.49 -5.30
C GLU A 291 43.47 10.36 -5.82
N HIS A 292 44.13 11.01 -4.87
CA HIS A 292 45.35 11.75 -5.03
C HIS A 292 46.37 10.89 -5.77
N GLN A 293 46.66 11.20 -7.04
CA GLN A 293 47.90 10.79 -7.69
C GLN A 293 49.04 11.63 -7.09
N PRO A 294 50.02 11.04 -6.38
CA PRO A 294 51.24 11.75 -6.06
C PRO A 294 52.13 11.76 -7.30
N SER A 295 52.30 12.94 -7.86
CA SER A 295 53.28 13.28 -8.87
C SER A 295 54.70 13.24 -8.28
N GLY A 296 55.59 12.50 -8.96
CA GLY A 296 57.01 12.84 -9.04
C GLY A 296 57.99 11.94 -8.27
N VAL A 297 58.61 11.00 -8.99
CA VAL A 297 60.06 10.72 -8.83
C VAL A 297 60.66 10.55 -10.23
N ALA A 298 61.51 11.50 -10.59
CA ALA A 298 62.39 11.44 -11.75
C ALA A 298 63.61 10.57 -11.46
N SER A 299 64.09 9.81 -12.45
CA SER A 299 65.49 9.37 -12.54
C SER A 299 65.79 8.68 -13.88
N PRO A 300 67.07 8.57 -14.29
CA PRO A 300 67.59 9.20 -15.49
C PRO A 300 67.92 8.22 -16.62
N GLY A 301 68.27 8.77 -17.78
CA GLY A 301 68.53 8.03 -19.01
C GLY A 301 69.65 6.99 -18.96
N ARG A 302 69.58 6.06 -19.92
CA ARG A 302 70.72 5.36 -20.50
C ARG A 302 70.41 4.91 -21.93
N ASP A 303 71.11 5.59 -22.84
CA ASP A 303 71.74 5.23 -24.11
C ASP A 303 71.11 4.32 -25.20
N PRO A 304 71.48 4.58 -26.47
CA PRO A 304 70.95 3.91 -27.66
C PRO A 304 71.69 2.60 -27.95
N ASP A 305 70.97 1.66 -28.56
CA ASP A 305 71.57 0.42 -29.07
C ASP A 305 72.06 0.61 -30.52
N PRO A 306 73.30 0.24 -30.86
CA PRO A 306 73.75 0.13 -32.23
C PRO A 306 73.68 -1.32 -32.71
N ARG A 307 72.98 -1.57 -33.83
CA ARG A 307 73.36 -2.48 -34.92
C ARG A 307 72.33 -2.47 -36.05
#